data_AF-A0AAN9GSC2-F1
#
_entry.id   AF-A0AAN9GSC2-F1
#
_cell.length_a   1.000
_cell.length_b   1.000
_cell.length_c   1.000
_cell.angle_alpha   90.00
_cell.angle_beta   90.00
_cell.angle_gamma   90.00
#
_symmetry.space_group_name_H-M   'P 1'
#
loop_
_entity.id
_entity.type
_entity.pdbx_description
1 polymer ?
#
loop_
_entity_poly.entity_id
_entity_poly.type
_entity_poly.pdbx_seq_one_letter_code
_entity_poly.pdbx_strand_id
1 'polypeptide(L)'
;MTNKDPIYANGSQVNHGFQHEEQRPPPYASSSGINPALPQYPGPQNPQFLYQNPSPPYPSERYSPAQNLHQYEPQTAPVSTYHTTTPGLQRGAKLVHRASRRKKWPWIIGTVATLLVIAGVIVAVLWFYGVLECLQGRRCKADNKCVSYSQWCDGKLDCPSGGDEAHCFRLYGSNFLLQMYSNVNQKWEYVCSDGWNDNLGIEACEEIGYKRDTYMGYEKIYSRELLDYMLVKTDSLNTSTQSFLSKSSDCPSNKAVALKCIDCGRSSESRIVGGVTVTSKGVWPWQVSLQAFGRHLCGGSVITPYWIVTAAHCVQEISNARDWTVYAGFLTLSEMRHVAGNSVGRIVKHDFDPRTNENDIALMKLNRPFTITTNVRPVCLPNKDMYFSAPRESYVTGWGSLYSGGGSSESLQEAKIRLIDRTTCNSRPVYNGQITNTMICAGKLEGGVDSCQGDSGGPLVTKENSQWWLVGDTSWGDGCAFRNKPGVYGNVTYFLDWIYEQMRKY
;
A
#
# COMPACT_ATOMS: atom_id res chain seq x y z
N MET A 1 42.13 51.15 53.18
CA MET A 1 41.53 52.50 53.29
C MET A 1 40.39 52.53 52.28
N THR A 2 39.09 52.54 52.65
CA THR A 2 38.30 53.58 53.36
C THR A 2 38.17 54.88 52.55
N ASN A 3 37.01 55.53 52.32
CA ASN A 3 35.58 55.37 52.69
C ASN A 3 34.73 56.19 51.63
N LYS A 4 33.39 56.39 51.63
CA LYS A 4 32.26 56.17 52.56
C LYS A 4 30.89 56.24 51.81
N ASP A 5 29.82 55.65 52.34
CA ASP A 5 28.41 56.03 52.06
C ASP A 5 27.95 57.25 52.90
N PRO A 6 26.79 57.88 52.57
CA PRO A 6 25.52 57.57 53.27
C PRO A 6 24.28 57.52 52.31
N ILE A 7 23.20 56.75 52.51
CA ILE A 7 22.29 56.49 53.66
C ILE A 7 21.30 57.65 53.98
N TYR A 8 20.00 57.41 53.74
CA TYR A 8 18.87 57.70 54.68
C TYR A 8 17.62 56.86 54.30
N ALA A 9 16.57 56.84 55.13
CA ALA A 9 15.84 55.60 55.48
C ALA A 9 14.29 55.71 55.70
N ASN A 10 13.71 54.64 56.30
CA ASN A 10 12.29 54.32 56.62
C ASN A 10 11.51 53.58 55.51
N GLY A 11 10.66 52.57 55.79
CA GLY A 11 10.36 51.92 57.10
C GLY A 11 9.40 50.70 57.02
N SER A 12 9.52 49.83 58.03
CA SER A 12 8.76 48.59 58.40
C SER A 12 7.22 48.74 58.56
N GLN A 13 6.33 47.73 58.73
CA GLN A 13 6.29 46.37 59.37
C GLN A 13 5.07 45.54 58.80
N VAL A 14 4.72 44.26 59.09
CA VAL A 14 5.43 42.97 59.38
C VAL A 14 4.42 41.76 59.52
N ASN A 15 4.83 40.53 59.15
CA ASN A 15 4.33 39.17 59.55
C ASN A 15 2.98 38.51 59.10
N HIS A 16 3.07 37.15 59.06
CA HIS A 16 2.04 36.06 59.00
C HIS A 16 1.18 35.94 57.72
N GLY A 17 0.79 34.74 57.25
CA GLY A 17 1.09 33.36 57.71
C GLY A 17 0.34 32.28 56.89
N PHE A 18 0.38 31.02 57.38
CA PHE A 18 -0.34 29.80 56.92
C PHE A 18 0.13 29.07 55.65
N GLN A 19 0.29 27.75 55.82
CA GLN A 19 0.34 26.72 54.77
C GLN A 19 -1.03 26.04 54.67
N HIS A 20 -1.44 25.64 53.47
CA HIS A 20 -2.49 24.64 53.18
C HIS A 20 -2.26 24.08 51.76
N GLU A 21 -2.62 22.86 51.41
CA GLU A 21 -2.69 21.61 52.19
C GLU A 21 -2.65 20.43 51.19
N GLU A 22 -1.76 19.46 51.35
CA GLU A 22 -1.60 18.37 50.38
C GLU A 22 -2.62 17.24 50.65
N GLN A 23 -3.81 17.33 50.06
CA GLN A 23 -4.84 16.30 50.24
C GLN A 23 -4.49 14.98 49.53
N ARG A 24 -4.00 14.03 50.33
CA ARG A 24 -3.67 12.66 49.92
C ARG A 24 -4.62 11.69 50.65
N PRO A 25 -5.37 10.80 49.96
CA PRO A 25 -6.34 9.92 50.63
C PRO A 25 -5.66 8.85 51.52
N PRO A 26 -6.22 8.53 52.70
CA PRO A 26 -5.56 7.68 53.70
C PRO A 26 -5.74 6.17 53.46
N PRO A 27 -4.88 5.32 54.06
CA PRO A 27 -4.94 3.86 53.94
C PRO A 27 -5.88 3.20 54.96
N TYR A 28 -6.32 1.97 54.68
CA TYR A 28 -6.96 1.08 55.65
C TYR A 28 -6.16 -0.20 55.88
N ALA A 29 -5.98 -0.54 57.16
CA ALA A 29 -5.55 -1.83 57.70
C ALA A 29 -6.31 -2.02 59.03
N SER A 30 -6.41 -3.19 59.67
CA SER A 30 -5.67 -4.45 59.54
C SER A 30 -6.50 -5.64 60.11
N SER A 31 -5.86 -6.79 60.37
CA SER A 31 -6.34 -7.99 61.09
C SER A 31 -7.22 -8.98 60.29
N SER A 32 -7.12 -10.32 60.48
CA SER A 32 -6.11 -11.16 61.18
C SER A 32 -6.25 -12.65 60.78
N GLY A 33 -5.26 -13.50 61.13
CA GLY A 33 -5.23 -14.96 60.88
C GLY A 33 -4.39 -15.34 59.64
N ILE A 34 -3.17 -15.86 59.72
CA ILE A 34 -2.65 -17.13 60.32
C ILE A 34 -3.01 -18.38 59.48
N ASN A 35 -1.97 -18.96 58.86
CA ASN A 35 -1.86 -20.30 58.25
C ASN A 35 -1.09 -21.21 59.25
N PRO A 36 -1.09 -22.58 59.19
CA PRO A 36 -0.70 -23.32 57.97
C PRO A 36 -1.19 -24.80 57.76
N ALA A 37 -0.89 -25.33 56.57
CA ALA A 37 -0.37 -26.68 56.25
C ALA A 37 -1.22 -27.99 56.22
N LEU A 38 -1.28 -28.56 55.00
CA LEU A 38 -1.12 -30.01 54.63
C LEU A 38 -2.32 -30.98 54.92
N PRO A 39 -2.29 -32.30 54.57
CA PRO A 39 -2.94 -32.79 53.33
C PRO A 39 -3.77 -34.11 53.45
N GLN A 40 -4.43 -34.58 52.36
CA GLN A 40 -4.54 -35.99 51.86
C GLN A 40 -5.80 -36.28 50.99
N TYR A 41 -5.71 -37.33 50.15
CA TYR A 41 -6.79 -38.08 49.46
C TYR A 41 -7.20 -39.32 50.31
N PRO A 42 -8.26 -40.13 50.03
CA PRO A 42 -8.98 -40.33 48.77
C PRO A 42 -10.55 -40.38 48.88
N GLY A 43 -11.23 -40.78 47.80
CA GLY A 43 -12.67 -41.15 47.77
C GLY A 43 -12.91 -42.63 48.14
N PRO A 44 -13.91 -43.35 47.57
CA PRO A 44 -14.94 -42.97 46.57
C PRO A 44 -16.40 -43.34 46.98
N GLN A 45 -17.39 -43.03 46.14
CA GLN A 45 -18.59 -43.89 45.97
C GLN A 45 -19.42 -43.57 44.71
N ASN A 46 -19.95 -44.64 44.09
CA ASN A 46 -20.92 -44.66 42.99
C ASN A 46 -21.57 -46.07 43.01
N PRO A 47 -22.89 -46.22 42.85
CA PRO A 47 -23.32 -46.92 41.64
C PRO A 47 -24.63 -46.42 40.98
N GLN A 48 -24.61 -46.48 39.64
CA GLN A 48 -25.67 -46.64 38.64
C GLN A 48 -27.11 -46.97 39.08
N PHE A 49 -28.10 -46.51 38.30
CA PHE A 49 -29.00 -47.42 37.55
C PHE A 49 -29.72 -46.77 36.33
N LEU A 50 -29.75 -47.52 35.21
CA LEU A 50 -30.79 -47.66 34.16
C LEU A 50 -31.34 -46.46 33.31
N TYR A 51 -30.82 -46.36 32.08
CA TYR A 51 -31.52 -46.54 30.77
C TYR A 51 -32.45 -45.48 30.10
N GLN A 52 -32.41 -45.57 28.75
CA GLN A 52 -33.41 -45.21 27.70
C GLN A 52 -33.53 -43.80 27.08
N ASN A 53 -33.13 -43.74 25.80
CA ASN A 53 -33.67 -42.92 24.69
C ASN A 53 -35.10 -43.42 24.31
N PRO A 54 -36.00 -42.65 23.65
CA PRO A 54 -35.77 -42.12 22.28
C PRO A 54 -36.50 -40.79 21.89
N SER A 55 -36.41 -40.42 20.60
CA SER A 55 -37.13 -39.35 19.86
C SER A 55 -38.52 -39.83 19.31
N PRO A 56 -39.32 -39.08 18.50
CA PRO A 56 -39.22 -37.69 17.98
C PRO A 56 -40.35 -36.77 18.51
N PRO A 57 -41.45 -36.29 17.83
CA PRO A 57 -41.98 -36.37 16.44
C PRO A 57 -42.18 -35.00 15.71
N TYR A 58 -42.85 -35.01 14.54
CA TYR A 58 -43.44 -33.86 13.81
C TYR A 58 -44.95 -33.69 14.13
N PRO A 59 -45.61 -32.60 13.70
CA PRO A 59 -47.04 -32.57 13.35
C PRO A 59 -47.31 -32.21 11.87
N SER A 60 -48.40 -32.73 11.28
CA SER A 60 -48.88 -32.35 9.93
C SER A 60 -50.35 -32.75 9.67
N GLU A 61 -51.21 -31.81 9.27
CA GLU A 61 -52.49 -32.00 8.53
C GLU A 61 -53.03 -30.60 8.13
N ARG A 62 -53.58 -30.26 6.94
CA ARG A 62 -54.19 -30.92 5.76
C ARG A 62 -55.73 -31.02 5.79
N TYR A 63 -56.43 -30.12 5.07
CA TYR A 63 -57.75 -30.38 4.46
C TYR A 63 -57.99 -29.54 3.18
N SER A 64 -59.00 -29.92 2.39
CA SER A 64 -59.41 -29.42 1.05
C SER A 64 -60.93 -29.73 0.86
N PRO A 65 -61.68 -29.36 -0.22
CA PRO A 65 -61.33 -29.32 -1.66
C PRO A 65 -61.85 -28.00 -2.34
N ALA A 66 -62.33 -27.83 -3.60
CA ALA A 66 -62.64 -28.72 -4.74
C ALA A 66 -62.81 -27.96 -6.09
N GLN A 67 -62.64 -28.66 -7.24
CA GLN A 67 -63.33 -28.51 -8.56
C GLN A 67 -63.21 -27.14 -9.32
N ASN A 68 -63.22 -27.00 -10.66
CA ASN A 68 -63.33 -27.85 -11.88
C ASN A 68 -62.96 -26.97 -13.12
N LEU A 69 -62.69 -27.38 -14.37
CA LEU A 69 -62.43 -28.65 -15.11
C LEU A 69 -61.76 -28.29 -16.50
N HIS A 70 -61.65 -29.27 -17.44
CA HIS A 70 -61.14 -29.17 -18.85
C HIS A 70 -59.60 -28.96 -19.00
N GLN A 71 -58.78 -29.80 -19.68
CA GLN A 71 -58.92 -30.79 -20.78
C GLN A 71 -59.09 -30.11 -22.17
N TYR A 72 -58.34 -30.42 -23.25
CA TYR A 72 -58.02 -31.75 -23.82
C TYR A 72 -56.59 -31.93 -24.46
N GLU A 73 -56.40 -33.07 -25.13
CA GLU A 73 -55.16 -33.79 -25.53
C GLU A 73 -54.53 -33.46 -26.92
N PRO A 74 -53.23 -33.74 -27.18
CA PRO A 74 -52.55 -33.56 -28.47
C PRO A 74 -52.11 -34.88 -29.18
N GLN A 75 -52.18 -34.99 -30.53
CA GLN A 75 -51.57 -36.12 -31.27
C GLN A 75 -51.04 -35.84 -32.70
N THR A 76 -49.90 -36.48 -32.98
CA THR A 76 -49.40 -37.11 -34.23
C THR A 76 -49.29 -36.37 -35.59
N ALA A 77 -48.22 -36.71 -36.31
CA ALA A 77 -48.04 -36.52 -37.75
C ALA A 77 -47.98 -37.89 -38.46
N PRO A 78 -48.10 -37.94 -39.81
CA PRO A 78 -47.42 -38.98 -40.57
C PRO A 78 -46.67 -38.46 -41.82
N VAL A 79 -45.83 -39.34 -42.39
CA VAL A 79 -44.96 -39.13 -43.56
C VAL A 79 -45.55 -39.77 -44.82
N SER A 80 -45.33 -39.19 -46.01
CA SER A 80 -45.29 -39.91 -47.30
C SER A 80 -44.61 -39.09 -48.42
N THR A 81 -44.34 -39.74 -49.56
CA THR A 81 -43.23 -39.40 -50.48
C THR A 81 -43.57 -39.57 -51.97
N TYR A 82 -42.65 -39.12 -52.84
CA TYR A 82 -42.38 -39.54 -54.24
C TYR A 82 -42.94 -38.73 -55.45
N HIS A 83 -41.98 -38.26 -56.27
CA HIS A 83 -41.85 -38.40 -57.73
C HIS A 83 -42.73 -37.65 -58.80
N THR A 84 -42.03 -36.75 -59.53
CA THR A 84 -41.70 -36.89 -60.99
C THR A 84 -42.57 -36.23 -62.11
N THR A 85 -41.94 -35.21 -62.75
CA THR A 85 -42.05 -34.70 -64.15
C THR A 85 -43.22 -33.84 -64.70
N THR A 86 -42.80 -33.03 -65.69
CA THR A 86 -43.44 -32.08 -66.63
C THR A 86 -44.24 -32.74 -67.78
N PRO A 87 -44.86 -32.01 -68.75
CA PRO A 87 -45.12 -30.55 -68.91
C PRO A 87 -46.59 -30.17 -69.26
N GLY A 88 -46.91 -28.87 -69.40
CA GLY A 88 -48.19 -28.40 -69.98
C GLY A 88 -48.22 -26.92 -70.42
N LEU A 89 -48.89 -26.61 -71.53
CA LEU A 89 -49.06 -25.25 -72.09
C LEU A 89 -50.36 -24.56 -71.63
N GLN A 90 -50.32 -23.23 -71.49
CA GLN A 90 -51.42 -22.31 -71.83
C GLN A 90 -50.85 -21.03 -72.47
N ARG A 91 -51.66 -20.26 -73.20
CA ARG A 91 -51.21 -19.11 -74.05
C ARG A 91 -51.92 -17.79 -73.70
N GLY A 92 -51.21 -16.68 -73.88
CA GLY A 92 -51.78 -15.31 -73.94
C GLY A 92 -51.32 -14.43 -72.77
N ALA A 93 -50.98 -13.15 -72.95
CA ALA A 93 -50.82 -12.36 -74.17
C ALA A 93 -49.62 -11.37 -74.04
N LYS A 94 -49.23 -10.71 -75.13
CA LYS A 94 -48.02 -9.86 -75.19
C LYS A 94 -48.22 -8.52 -74.48
N LEU A 95 -47.24 -8.09 -73.68
CA LEU A 95 -47.02 -6.69 -73.33
C LEU A 95 -45.53 -6.36 -73.54
N VAL A 96 -45.24 -5.35 -74.35
CA VAL A 96 -43.88 -5.07 -74.85
C VAL A 96 -43.21 -3.96 -74.04
N HIS A 97 -42.30 -4.33 -73.13
CA HIS A 97 -41.40 -3.36 -72.48
C HIS A 97 -39.92 -3.66 -72.75
N ARG A 98 -39.45 -3.03 -73.84
CA ARG A 98 -38.09 -2.55 -74.14
C ARG A 98 -37.02 -2.88 -73.07
N ALA A 99 -36.17 -3.86 -73.36
CA ALA A 99 -35.06 -4.23 -72.49
C ALA A 99 -34.06 -3.06 -72.29
N SER A 100 -33.72 -2.76 -71.04
CA SER A 100 -32.69 -1.78 -70.68
C SER A 100 -31.55 -2.45 -69.92
N ARG A 101 -30.33 -2.44 -70.49
CA ARG A 101 -29.12 -2.94 -69.84
C ARG A 101 -28.67 -1.98 -68.72
N ARG A 102 -29.27 -2.09 -67.53
CA ARG A 102 -28.74 -1.44 -66.31
C ARG A 102 -27.30 -1.94 -66.07
N LYS A 103 -26.31 -1.05 -66.23
CA LYS A 103 -24.89 -1.36 -65.95
C LYS A 103 -24.74 -1.73 -64.46
N LYS A 104 -24.14 -2.89 -64.15
CA LYS A 104 -23.93 -3.36 -62.76
C LYS A 104 -22.86 -2.56 -61.97
N TRP A 105 -22.20 -1.59 -62.59
CA TRP A 105 -21.07 -0.84 -62.04
C TRP A 105 -21.28 -0.18 -60.66
N PRO A 106 -22.41 0.49 -60.32
CA PRO A 106 -22.51 1.18 -59.03
C PRO A 106 -22.52 0.22 -57.83
N TRP A 107 -23.02 -1.01 -58.00
CA TRP A 107 -22.93 -2.04 -56.95
C TRP A 107 -21.49 -2.51 -56.74
N ILE A 108 -20.72 -2.71 -57.82
CA ILE A 108 -19.31 -3.11 -57.76
C ILE A 108 -18.49 -2.03 -57.05
N ILE A 109 -18.66 -0.76 -57.43
CA ILE A 109 -17.99 0.39 -56.81
C ILE A 109 -18.33 0.48 -55.32
N GLY A 110 -19.61 0.31 -54.95
CA GLY A 110 -20.04 0.24 -53.55
C GLY A 110 -19.33 -0.86 -52.76
N THR A 111 -19.33 -2.11 -53.27
CA THR A 111 -18.66 -3.23 -52.59
C THR A 111 -17.14 -3.03 -52.44
N VAL A 112 -16.47 -2.44 -53.44
CA VAL A 112 -15.03 -2.15 -53.36
C VAL A 112 -14.75 -1.05 -52.33
N ALA A 113 -15.58 0.00 -52.28
CA ALA A 113 -15.44 1.04 -51.27
C ALA A 113 -15.64 0.50 -49.84
N THR A 114 -16.64 -0.36 -49.61
CA THR A 114 -16.86 -1.00 -48.30
C THR A 114 -15.68 -1.91 -47.91
N LEU A 115 -15.13 -2.69 -48.84
CA LEU A 115 -13.96 -3.53 -48.58
C LEU A 115 -12.70 -2.71 -48.26
N LEU A 116 -12.49 -1.59 -48.93
CA LEU A 116 -11.37 -0.67 -48.63
C LEU A 116 -11.51 -0.02 -47.25
N VAL A 117 -12.73 0.36 -46.84
CA VAL A 117 -12.99 0.87 -45.48
C VAL A 117 -12.75 -0.22 -44.43
N ILE A 118 -13.22 -1.44 -44.66
CA ILE A 118 -12.97 -2.57 -43.74
C ILE A 118 -11.47 -2.88 -43.64
N ALA A 119 -10.75 -2.91 -44.76
CA ALA A 119 -9.30 -3.10 -44.76
C ALA A 119 -8.57 -1.97 -44.01
N GLY A 120 -8.99 -0.71 -44.21
CA GLY A 120 -8.46 0.44 -43.47
C GLY A 120 -8.70 0.35 -41.97
N VAL A 121 -9.90 -0.09 -41.55
CA VAL A 121 -10.20 -0.34 -40.13
C VAL A 121 -9.37 -1.51 -39.58
N ILE A 122 -9.19 -2.61 -40.31
CA ILE A 122 -8.35 -3.73 -39.89
C ILE A 122 -6.89 -3.28 -39.74
N VAL A 123 -6.34 -2.51 -40.68
CA VAL A 123 -4.98 -1.95 -40.56
C VAL A 123 -4.88 -0.98 -39.38
N ALA A 124 -5.86 -0.10 -39.16
CA ALA A 124 -5.88 0.80 -38.01
C ALA A 124 -5.98 0.05 -36.67
N VAL A 125 -6.75 -1.04 -36.61
CA VAL A 125 -6.90 -1.90 -35.43
C VAL A 125 -5.63 -2.72 -35.16
N LEU A 126 -5.01 -3.30 -36.18
CA LEU A 126 -3.73 -4.00 -36.05
C LEU A 126 -2.59 -3.05 -35.65
N TRP A 127 -2.58 -1.84 -36.21
CA TRP A 127 -1.64 -0.78 -35.81
C TRP A 127 -1.89 -0.32 -34.37
N PHE A 128 -3.16 -0.14 -33.98
CA PHE A 128 -3.54 0.19 -32.60
C PHE A 128 -3.06 -0.88 -31.61
N TYR A 129 -3.39 -2.16 -31.84
CA TYR A 129 -2.93 -3.25 -30.97
C TYR A 129 -1.39 -3.36 -30.93
N GLY A 130 -0.71 -3.37 -32.08
CA GLY A 130 0.76 -3.48 -32.15
C GLY A 130 1.52 -2.25 -31.61
N VAL A 131 0.87 -1.10 -31.45
CA VAL A 131 1.44 0.08 -30.75
C VAL A 131 1.13 0.04 -29.25
N LEU A 132 -0.02 -0.51 -28.84
CA LEU A 132 -0.45 -0.58 -27.43
C LEU A 132 0.30 -1.62 -26.58
N GLU A 133 0.98 -2.61 -27.17
CA GLU A 133 1.67 -3.70 -26.45
C GLU A 133 2.71 -3.23 -25.42
N CYS A 134 3.18 -1.98 -25.48
CA CYS A 134 4.10 -1.40 -24.48
C CYS A 134 3.45 -0.52 -23.41
N LEU A 135 2.12 -0.37 -23.33
CA LEU A 135 1.48 0.48 -22.31
C LEU A 135 1.76 0.05 -20.85
N GLN A 136 2.19 -1.19 -20.63
CA GLN A 136 2.52 -1.73 -19.30
C GLN A 136 3.99 -2.17 -19.19
N GLY A 137 4.85 -1.77 -20.13
CA GLY A 137 6.23 -2.25 -20.23
C GLY A 137 7.24 -1.20 -20.71
N ARG A 138 8.52 -1.56 -20.71
CA ARG A 138 9.58 -0.82 -21.41
C ARG A 138 10.00 -1.61 -22.67
N ARG A 139 10.66 -0.96 -23.63
CA ARG A 139 11.20 -1.61 -24.85
C ARG A 139 12.66 -2.00 -24.68
N CYS A 140 13.01 -3.23 -25.04
CA CYS A 140 14.39 -3.66 -25.20
C CYS A 140 15.06 -2.86 -26.32
N LYS A 141 16.19 -2.19 -26.03
CA LYS A 141 16.87 -1.23 -26.95
C LYS A 141 17.30 -1.83 -28.29
N ALA A 142 17.55 -3.14 -28.37
CA ALA A 142 17.98 -3.82 -29.60
C ALA A 142 16.79 -4.22 -30.50
N ASP A 143 15.92 -5.09 -29.98
CA ASP A 143 14.91 -5.80 -30.79
C ASP A 143 13.50 -5.18 -30.74
N ASN A 144 13.32 -4.06 -30.05
CA ASN A 144 12.01 -3.43 -29.75
C ASN A 144 11.00 -4.31 -28.98
N LYS A 145 11.35 -5.54 -28.56
CA LYS A 145 10.51 -6.40 -27.68
C LYS A 145 10.00 -5.58 -26.49
N CYS A 146 8.68 -5.60 -26.27
CA CYS A 146 8.06 -5.10 -25.05
C CYS A 146 8.16 -6.15 -23.94
N VAL A 147 8.58 -5.74 -22.76
CA VAL A 147 8.70 -6.57 -21.54
C VAL A 147 8.08 -5.77 -20.38
N SER A 148 7.42 -6.43 -19.41
CA SER A 148 6.70 -5.76 -18.33
C SER A 148 7.63 -4.93 -17.43
N TYR A 149 7.14 -3.83 -16.85
CA TYR A 149 7.88 -3.13 -15.78
C TYR A 149 8.21 -4.05 -14.58
N SER A 150 7.41 -5.09 -14.35
CA SER A 150 7.62 -6.12 -13.33
C SER A 150 8.66 -7.18 -13.70
N GLN A 151 9.15 -7.17 -14.94
CA GLN A 151 10.22 -8.04 -15.47
C GLN A 151 11.54 -7.26 -15.65
N TRP A 152 11.57 -5.98 -15.29
CA TRP A 152 12.82 -5.21 -15.19
C TRP A 152 13.40 -5.40 -13.78
N CYS A 153 14.67 -5.84 -13.70
CA CYS A 153 15.41 -6.06 -12.46
C CYS A 153 14.93 -7.27 -11.64
N ASP A 154 14.42 -8.30 -12.32
CA ASP A 154 13.81 -9.49 -11.71
C ASP A 154 14.76 -10.71 -11.63
N GLY A 155 15.98 -10.58 -12.19
CA GLY A 155 17.00 -11.63 -12.26
C GLY A 155 16.86 -12.60 -13.43
N LYS A 156 16.02 -12.32 -14.44
CA LYS A 156 15.89 -13.12 -15.67
C LYS A 156 16.25 -12.30 -16.91
N LEU A 157 16.67 -13.00 -17.96
CA LEU A 157 16.95 -12.40 -19.28
C LEU A 157 15.69 -12.45 -20.15
N ASP A 158 14.81 -11.48 -19.97
CA ASP A 158 13.60 -11.31 -20.76
C ASP A 158 13.86 -10.49 -22.04
N CYS A 159 14.75 -9.50 -21.99
CA CYS A 159 15.32 -8.86 -23.18
C CYS A 159 16.43 -9.75 -23.78
N PRO A 160 16.43 -10.02 -25.11
CA PRO A 160 17.44 -10.87 -25.75
C PRO A 160 18.90 -10.40 -25.57
N SER A 161 19.11 -9.11 -25.27
CA SER A 161 20.43 -8.52 -24.98
C SER A 161 20.73 -8.32 -23.49
N GLY A 162 19.87 -8.76 -22.57
CA GLY A 162 20.04 -8.56 -21.11
C GLY A 162 19.99 -7.09 -20.66
N GLY A 163 19.39 -6.20 -21.47
CA GLY A 163 19.29 -4.76 -21.20
C GLY A 163 18.17 -4.35 -20.24
N ASP A 164 17.35 -5.32 -19.84
CA ASP A 164 16.48 -5.32 -18.66
C ASP A 164 17.31 -5.30 -17.37
N GLU A 165 18.23 -6.26 -17.21
CA GLU A 165 19.00 -6.45 -15.98
C GLU A 165 20.26 -5.56 -15.87
N ALA A 166 20.75 -5.03 -16.99
CA ALA A 166 22.05 -4.34 -17.08
C ALA A 166 22.18 -2.99 -16.33
N HIS A 167 21.09 -2.39 -15.83
CA HIS A 167 21.09 -1.06 -15.17
C HIS A 167 20.28 -1.06 -13.85
N CYS A 168 20.24 -2.19 -13.16
CA CYS A 168 19.37 -2.40 -12.00
C CYS A 168 20.03 -1.99 -10.68
N PHE A 169 19.43 -1.02 -9.98
CA PHE A 169 19.91 -0.46 -8.72
C PHE A 169 18.92 -0.66 -7.57
N ARG A 170 19.43 -0.80 -6.34
CA ARG A 170 18.62 -0.78 -5.11
C ARG A 170 19.41 -0.27 -3.90
N LEU A 171 18.70 0.21 -2.89
CA LEU A 171 19.26 0.56 -1.59
C LEU A 171 19.14 -0.65 -0.63
N TYR A 172 20.17 -0.86 0.19
CA TYR A 172 20.30 -2.02 1.08
C TYR A 172 20.61 -1.58 2.52
N GLY A 173 19.88 -2.17 3.48
CA GLY A 173 20.05 -1.94 4.92
C GLY A 173 19.75 -0.50 5.39
N SER A 174 19.80 -0.27 6.70
CA SER A 174 19.56 1.06 7.31
C SER A 174 20.61 2.12 6.95
N ASN A 175 21.75 1.71 6.38
CA ASN A 175 22.85 2.59 5.96
C ASN A 175 22.75 3.05 4.50
N PHE A 176 21.64 2.75 3.80
CA PHE A 176 21.39 3.16 2.40
C PHE A 176 22.51 2.73 1.42
N LEU A 177 23.13 1.57 1.65
CA LEU A 177 24.21 1.07 0.81
C LEU A 177 23.67 0.78 -0.60
N LEU A 178 24.35 1.30 -1.62
CA LEU A 178 23.95 1.11 -3.01
C LEU A 178 24.41 -0.28 -3.49
N GLN A 179 23.46 -1.06 -3.99
CA GLN A 179 23.72 -2.29 -4.72
C GLN A 179 23.27 -2.15 -6.17
N MET A 180 24.00 -2.81 -7.07
CA MET A 180 23.62 -3.01 -8.47
C MET A 180 23.57 -4.52 -8.77
N TYR A 181 22.65 -4.95 -9.61
CA TYR A 181 22.63 -6.32 -10.11
C TYR A 181 23.82 -6.58 -11.05
N SER A 182 24.48 -7.73 -10.91
CA SER A 182 25.62 -8.13 -11.72
C SER A 182 25.26 -9.32 -12.60
N ASN A 183 25.01 -9.05 -13.89
CA ASN A 183 24.71 -10.09 -14.89
C ASN A 183 25.81 -11.17 -14.98
N VAL A 184 27.04 -10.87 -14.56
CA VAL A 184 28.18 -11.82 -14.54
C VAL A 184 28.01 -12.87 -13.43
N ASN A 185 27.63 -12.45 -12.22
CA ASN A 185 27.50 -13.32 -11.05
C ASN A 185 26.04 -13.72 -10.74
N GLN A 186 25.08 -13.18 -11.50
CA GLN A 186 23.63 -13.30 -11.28
C GLN A 186 23.18 -12.90 -9.86
N LYS A 187 23.93 -12.01 -9.20
CA LYS A 187 23.67 -11.54 -7.83
C LYS A 187 23.81 -10.03 -7.69
N TRP A 188 23.25 -9.50 -6.61
CA TRP A 188 23.33 -8.09 -6.24
C TRP A 188 24.65 -7.80 -5.53
N GLU A 189 25.46 -6.93 -6.11
CA GLU A 189 26.80 -6.56 -5.65
C GLU A 189 26.81 -5.11 -5.16
N TYR A 190 27.71 -4.75 -4.25
CA TYR A 190 27.80 -3.38 -3.72
C TYR A 190 28.57 -2.46 -4.68
N VAL A 191 28.16 -1.20 -4.78
CA VAL A 191 28.85 -0.22 -5.63
C VAL A 191 30.04 0.39 -4.88
N CYS A 192 31.23 0.28 -5.47
CA CYS A 192 32.46 0.88 -4.95
C CYS A 192 32.45 2.41 -5.17
N SER A 193 33.01 3.15 -4.22
CA SER A 193 33.00 4.62 -4.25
C SER A 193 34.07 5.25 -5.14
N ASP A 194 34.87 4.46 -5.85
CA ASP A 194 35.92 4.92 -6.75
C ASP A 194 35.35 5.21 -8.16
N GLY A 195 35.66 6.40 -8.68
CA GLY A 195 35.00 6.98 -9.87
C GLY A 195 33.57 7.50 -9.64
N TRP A 196 32.94 7.17 -8.50
CA TRP A 196 31.57 7.60 -8.21
C TRP A 196 31.43 9.12 -8.06
N ASN A 197 30.31 9.66 -8.57
CA ASN A 197 29.99 11.07 -8.60
C ASN A 197 28.47 11.30 -8.68
N ASP A 198 28.02 12.53 -8.46
CA ASP A 198 26.60 12.86 -8.32
C ASP A 198 25.75 12.66 -9.59
N ASN A 199 26.33 12.68 -10.80
CA ASN A 199 25.54 12.35 -12.00
C ASN A 199 25.14 10.87 -12.02
N LEU A 200 26.06 9.98 -11.62
CA LEU A 200 25.78 8.54 -11.46
C LEU A 200 24.85 8.29 -10.25
N GLY A 201 25.00 9.10 -9.20
CA GLY A 201 24.09 9.13 -8.06
C GLY A 201 22.64 9.43 -8.46
N ILE A 202 22.45 10.46 -9.28
CA ILE A 202 21.14 10.83 -9.82
C ILE A 202 20.59 9.73 -10.74
N GLU A 203 21.39 9.22 -11.70
CA GLU A 203 20.94 8.17 -12.63
C GLU A 203 20.47 6.91 -11.88
N ALA A 204 21.23 6.47 -10.88
CA ALA A 204 20.84 5.34 -10.02
C ALA A 204 19.55 5.63 -9.23
N CYS A 205 19.34 6.84 -8.74
CA CYS A 205 18.10 7.23 -8.06
C CYS A 205 16.89 7.29 -9.01
N GLU A 206 17.06 7.76 -10.24
CA GLU A 206 15.99 7.79 -11.25
C GLU A 206 15.61 6.37 -11.72
N GLU A 207 16.57 5.44 -11.86
CA GLU A 207 16.27 4.02 -12.16
C GLU A 207 15.80 3.20 -10.94
N ILE A 208 15.98 3.67 -9.70
CA ILE A 208 15.23 3.13 -8.55
C ILE A 208 13.75 3.54 -8.63
N GLY A 209 13.49 4.80 -9.00
CA GLY A 209 12.14 5.40 -9.13
C GLY A 209 11.96 6.76 -8.46
N TYR A 210 13.02 7.36 -7.90
CA TYR A 210 13.01 8.73 -7.40
C TYR A 210 13.08 9.74 -8.57
N LYS A 211 13.10 11.03 -8.26
CA LYS A 211 13.25 12.10 -9.26
C LYS A 211 14.55 12.86 -9.03
N ARG A 212 15.14 13.38 -10.11
CA ARG A 212 16.39 14.18 -10.08
C ARG A 212 16.37 15.35 -9.08
N ASP A 213 15.20 15.94 -8.81
CA ASP A 213 15.01 17.04 -7.87
C ASP A 213 14.93 16.61 -6.39
N THR A 214 14.85 15.31 -6.08
CA THR A 214 14.90 14.81 -4.69
C THR A 214 16.30 14.38 -4.24
N TYR A 215 17.27 14.27 -5.15
CA TYR A 215 18.62 13.78 -4.87
C TYR A 215 19.37 14.64 -3.82
N MET A 216 19.89 14.00 -2.77
CA MET A 216 20.56 14.66 -1.64
C MET A 216 22.08 14.46 -1.59
N GLY A 217 22.66 13.65 -2.48
CA GLY A 217 24.08 13.29 -2.47
C GLY A 217 24.36 11.82 -2.14
N TYR A 218 25.64 11.53 -1.87
CA TYR A 218 26.11 10.21 -1.46
C TYR A 218 27.24 10.31 -0.43
N GLU A 219 27.46 9.24 0.33
CA GLU A 219 28.53 9.09 1.31
C GLU A 219 29.41 7.86 1.00
N LYS A 220 30.65 7.85 1.51
CA LYS A 220 31.64 6.79 1.28
C LYS A 220 31.88 5.99 2.56
N ILE A 221 31.20 4.85 2.72
CA ILE A 221 31.24 4.03 3.94
C ILE A 221 32.29 2.92 3.80
N TYR A 222 33.20 2.81 4.77
CA TYR A 222 34.17 1.71 4.82
C TYR A 222 33.46 0.36 4.93
N SER A 223 33.90 -0.62 4.15
CA SER A 223 33.38 -1.98 4.24
C SER A 223 34.48 -3.02 4.10
N ARG A 224 34.81 -3.70 5.21
CA ARG A 224 35.93 -4.67 5.30
C ARG A 224 35.53 -6.11 4.99
N GLU A 225 34.24 -6.38 4.80
CA GLU A 225 33.67 -7.73 4.69
C GLU A 225 33.10 -8.02 3.29
N LEU A 226 33.22 -7.07 2.36
CA LEU A 226 32.70 -7.19 1.00
C LEU A 226 33.84 -7.52 0.03
N LEU A 227 33.70 -8.64 -0.68
CA LEU A 227 34.71 -9.20 -1.59
C LEU A 227 34.33 -9.08 -3.08
N ASP A 228 33.10 -8.66 -3.38
CA ASP A 228 32.62 -8.40 -4.73
C ASP A 228 32.02 -7.00 -4.80
N TYR A 229 32.40 -6.24 -5.83
CA TYR A 229 31.98 -4.86 -6.03
C TYR A 229 31.64 -4.58 -7.50
N MET A 230 30.88 -3.51 -7.73
CA MET A 230 30.72 -2.88 -9.03
C MET A 230 31.51 -1.56 -9.02
N LEU A 231 32.47 -1.42 -9.94
CA LEU A 231 33.33 -0.23 -10.11
C LEU A 231 32.95 0.55 -11.37
N VAL A 232 33.13 1.87 -11.34
CA VAL A 232 32.94 2.73 -12.52
C VAL A 232 34.02 2.43 -13.54
N LYS A 233 33.63 2.13 -14.79
CA LYS A 233 34.55 1.92 -15.90
C LYS A 233 35.29 3.22 -16.21
N THR A 234 36.61 3.16 -16.39
CA THR A 234 37.46 4.32 -16.72
C THR A 234 37.08 5.01 -18.04
N ASP A 235 36.50 4.24 -18.98
CA ASP A 235 36.40 4.64 -20.38
C ASP A 235 34.96 5.08 -20.77
N SER A 236 33.96 4.86 -19.91
CA SER A 236 32.54 4.92 -20.30
C SER A 236 31.84 6.26 -20.03
N LEU A 237 32.36 7.36 -20.60
CA LEU A 237 31.63 8.64 -20.66
C LEU A 237 30.84 8.85 -21.97
N ASN A 238 30.89 7.91 -22.92
CA ASN A 238 30.42 8.11 -24.30
C ASN A 238 29.43 7.05 -24.86
N THR A 239 28.91 6.10 -24.08
CA THR A 239 28.06 5.00 -24.60
C THR A 239 26.82 4.70 -23.73
N SER A 240 25.65 5.17 -24.18
CA SER A 240 24.34 5.06 -23.47
C SER A 240 23.66 3.68 -23.59
N THR A 241 24.42 2.64 -23.91
CA THR A 241 23.95 1.28 -24.24
C THR A 241 24.60 0.18 -23.41
N GLN A 242 25.51 0.53 -22.50
CA GLN A 242 26.14 -0.41 -21.56
C GLN A 242 26.13 0.18 -20.15
N SER A 243 26.20 -0.69 -19.14
CA SER A 243 26.43 -0.28 -17.76
C SER A 243 27.70 0.57 -17.65
N PHE A 244 27.62 1.73 -17.00
CA PHE A 244 28.82 2.52 -16.66
C PHE A 244 29.64 1.87 -15.51
N LEU A 245 29.05 0.86 -14.86
CA LEU A 245 29.71 -0.02 -13.89
C LEU A 245 30.16 -1.35 -14.52
N SER A 246 31.20 -1.95 -13.95
CA SER A 246 31.71 -3.30 -14.25
C SER A 246 32.03 -4.07 -12.97
N LYS A 247 31.85 -5.39 -12.99
CA LYS A 247 32.17 -6.27 -11.86
C LYS A 247 33.66 -6.26 -11.54
N SER A 248 34.00 -6.19 -10.26
CA SER A 248 35.34 -6.34 -9.71
C SER A 248 35.33 -7.31 -8.51
N SER A 249 36.49 -7.88 -8.18
CA SER A 249 36.74 -8.61 -6.92
C SER A 249 37.47 -7.76 -5.86
N ASP A 250 37.60 -6.45 -6.10
CA ASP A 250 38.23 -5.49 -5.18
C ASP A 250 37.67 -4.07 -5.41
N CYS A 251 37.74 -3.23 -4.38
CA CYS A 251 37.45 -1.81 -4.39
C CYS A 251 38.65 -1.10 -3.74
N PRO A 252 39.54 -0.43 -4.51
CA PRO A 252 40.81 0.08 -3.99
C PRO A 252 40.71 0.97 -2.74
N SER A 253 39.69 1.82 -2.65
CA SER A 253 39.44 2.65 -1.45
C SER A 253 38.83 1.91 -0.25
N ASN A 254 38.43 0.65 -0.42
CA ASN A 254 37.70 -0.19 0.53
C ASN A 254 36.43 0.49 1.09
N LYS A 255 35.73 1.24 0.22
CA LYS A 255 34.55 2.04 0.54
C LYS A 255 33.42 1.83 -0.46
N ALA A 256 32.25 1.44 0.06
CA ALA A 256 31.02 1.38 -0.69
C ALA A 256 30.33 2.75 -0.76
N VAL A 257 29.48 2.94 -1.77
CA VAL A 257 28.57 4.09 -1.89
C VAL A 257 27.36 3.88 -0.99
N ALA A 258 27.04 4.87 -0.16
CA ALA A 258 25.74 5.03 0.49
C ALA A 258 24.98 6.17 -0.19
N LEU A 259 23.83 5.88 -0.80
CA LEU A 259 23.15 6.78 -1.74
C LEU A 259 21.89 7.39 -1.12
N LYS A 260 21.77 8.72 -1.15
CA LYS A 260 20.63 9.45 -0.53
C LYS A 260 19.75 10.08 -1.61
N CYS A 261 18.81 9.28 -2.12
CA CYS A 261 17.89 9.71 -3.18
C CYS A 261 16.80 10.71 -2.74
N ILE A 262 16.62 10.92 -1.43
CA ILE A 262 15.63 11.81 -0.83
C ILE A 262 15.97 12.13 0.63
N ASP A 263 15.57 13.32 1.14
CA ASP A 263 15.54 13.58 2.58
C ASP A 263 14.21 13.08 3.18
N CYS A 264 14.25 11.96 3.88
CA CYS A 264 13.08 11.27 4.43
C CYS A 264 13.17 11.03 5.93
N GLY A 265 12.05 10.62 6.55
CA GLY A 265 12.00 10.03 7.89
C GLY A 265 12.46 10.93 9.03
N ARG A 266 12.55 12.25 8.82
CA ARG A 266 12.94 13.25 9.83
C ARG A 266 11.70 13.83 10.51
N SER A 267 11.73 13.88 11.83
CA SER A 267 10.65 14.33 12.71
C SER A 267 11.16 15.38 13.68
N SER A 268 10.34 16.38 14.00
CA SER A 268 10.58 17.34 15.09
C SER A 268 10.26 16.67 16.42
N GLU A 269 11.28 16.34 17.22
CA GLU A 269 11.09 15.54 18.44
C GLU A 269 10.27 16.24 19.52
N SER A 270 9.15 15.63 19.93
CA SER A 270 8.34 16.03 21.09
C SER A 270 8.41 14.98 22.20
N ARG A 271 8.73 15.40 23.43
CA ARG A 271 8.86 14.52 24.61
C ARG A 271 7.49 14.23 25.25
N ILE A 272 6.62 13.51 24.55
CA ILE A 272 5.31 13.03 25.06
C ILE A 272 5.26 11.50 24.94
N VAL A 273 4.56 10.82 25.85
CA VAL A 273 4.50 9.36 25.91
C VAL A 273 3.06 8.89 26.16
N GLY A 274 2.47 8.25 25.16
CA GLY A 274 1.37 7.30 25.33
C GLY A 274 -0.04 7.82 25.02
N GLY A 275 -0.42 7.83 23.74
CA GLY A 275 -1.84 7.89 23.33
C GLY A 275 -2.48 9.25 23.52
N VAL A 276 -1.98 10.28 22.82
CA VAL A 276 -2.37 11.68 23.06
C VAL A 276 -2.62 12.40 21.72
N THR A 277 -3.40 13.47 21.76
CA THR A 277 -3.53 14.41 20.65
C THR A 277 -2.19 15.08 20.34
N VAL A 278 -1.78 15.09 19.07
CA VAL A 278 -0.55 15.70 18.60
C VAL A 278 -0.69 17.22 18.66
N THR A 279 0.06 17.86 19.56
CA THR A 279 0.00 19.31 19.83
C THR A 279 0.91 20.16 18.94
N SER A 280 1.87 19.53 18.24
CA SER A 280 2.94 20.21 17.50
C SER A 280 3.00 19.75 16.04
N LYS A 281 3.07 20.71 15.11
CA LYS A 281 3.31 20.43 13.69
C LYS A 281 4.75 19.97 13.47
N GLY A 282 4.95 19.06 12.51
CA GLY A 282 6.27 18.51 12.19
C GLY A 282 6.72 17.32 13.05
N VAL A 283 5.94 16.86 14.04
CA VAL A 283 6.22 15.59 14.75
C VAL A 283 6.02 14.41 13.79
N TRP A 284 4.93 14.43 13.02
CA TRP A 284 4.58 13.38 12.03
C TRP A 284 4.41 13.99 10.63
N PRO A 285 5.48 14.54 10.01
CA PRO A 285 5.37 15.40 8.82
C PRO A 285 5.01 14.66 7.53
N TRP A 286 4.95 13.33 7.56
CA TRP A 286 4.47 12.47 6.47
C TRP A 286 2.98 12.14 6.57
N GLN A 287 2.32 12.45 7.70
CA GLN A 287 0.89 12.21 7.84
C GLN A 287 0.11 13.09 6.86
N VAL A 288 -0.78 12.46 6.08
CA VAL A 288 -1.80 13.18 5.32
C VAL A 288 -3.21 12.77 5.72
N SER A 289 -4.15 13.68 5.50
CA SER A 289 -5.59 13.40 5.46
C SER A 289 -6.00 13.30 4.00
N LEU A 290 -6.54 12.14 3.63
CA LEU A 290 -7.17 11.89 2.34
C LEU A 290 -8.66 12.20 2.47
N GLN A 291 -9.12 13.17 1.68
CA GLN A 291 -10.51 13.59 1.68
C GLN A 291 -11.15 13.32 0.32
N ALA A 292 -12.32 12.69 0.30
CA ALA A 292 -13.18 12.62 -0.87
C ALA A 292 -14.42 13.49 -0.64
N PHE A 293 -14.86 14.22 -1.66
CA PHE A 293 -16.05 15.09 -1.60
C PHE A 293 -16.06 16.08 -0.40
N GLY A 294 -14.87 16.55 0.01
CA GLY A 294 -14.70 17.48 1.15
C GLY A 294 -14.88 16.85 2.54
N ARG A 295 -14.75 15.52 2.66
CA ARG A 295 -14.77 14.79 3.94
C ARG A 295 -13.55 13.87 4.05
N HIS A 296 -12.91 13.88 5.21
CA HIS A 296 -11.88 12.88 5.55
C HIS A 296 -12.47 11.47 5.54
N LEU A 297 -11.78 10.55 4.88
CA LEU A 297 -12.12 9.12 4.84
C LEU A 297 -10.96 8.23 5.30
N CYS A 298 -9.73 8.58 4.94
CA CYS A 298 -8.53 7.78 5.21
C CYS A 298 -7.31 8.65 5.54
N GLY A 299 -6.34 8.06 6.22
CA GLY A 299 -4.98 8.55 6.32
C GLY A 299 -4.12 8.19 5.10
N GLY A 300 -2.89 8.70 5.10
CA GLY A 300 -1.87 8.37 4.11
C GLY A 300 -0.48 8.79 4.60
N SER A 301 0.54 8.28 3.92
CA SER A 301 1.96 8.53 4.21
C SER A 301 2.67 9.14 3.01
N VAL A 302 3.17 10.38 3.11
CA VAL A 302 4.04 10.98 2.08
C VAL A 302 5.32 10.14 1.97
N ILE A 303 5.67 9.66 0.78
CA ILE A 303 6.93 8.93 0.53
C ILE A 303 7.86 9.66 -0.46
N THR A 304 7.33 10.58 -1.27
CA THR A 304 8.08 11.56 -2.07
C THR A 304 7.26 12.86 -2.17
N PRO A 305 7.76 13.98 -2.73
CA PRO A 305 6.93 15.17 -2.94
C PRO A 305 5.69 14.93 -3.81
N TYR A 306 5.69 13.90 -4.66
CA TYR A 306 4.57 13.56 -5.55
C TYR A 306 3.72 12.38 -5.09
N TRP A 307 4.26 11.48 -4.27
CA TRP A 307 3.67 10.15 -4.00
C TRP A 307 3.33 9.95 -2.52
N ILE A 308 2.16 9.36 -2.30
CA ILE A 308 1.59 8.99 -0.99
C ILE A 308 1.22 7.50 -1.01
N VAL A 309 1.59 6.76 0.03
CA VAL A 309 1.08 5.40 0.32
C VAL A 309 -0.22 5.51 1.14
N THR A 310 -1.19 4.65 0.85
CA THR A 310 -2.45 4.47 1.58
C THR A 310 -3.00 3.07 1.29
N ALA A 311 -4.11 2.67 1.91
CA ALA A 311 -4.70 1.34 1.72
C ALA A 311 -5.49 1.25 0.39
N ALA A 312 -5.65 0.05 -0.16
CA ALA A 312 -6.44 -0.16 -1.38
C ALA A 312 -7.95 -0.01 -1.13
N HIS A 313 -8.46 -0.46 0.02
CA HIS A 313 -9.88 -0.37 0.37
C HIS A 313 -10.37 1.08 0.41
N CYS A 314 -9.52 2.03 0.81
CA CYS A 314 -9.80 3.47 0.78
C CYS A 314 -10.21 3.98 -0.62
N VAL A 315 -9.61 3.43 -1.67
CA VAL A 315 -9.77 3.88 -3.07
C VAL A 315 -10.50 2.86 -3.96
N GLN A 316 -11.01 1.77 -3.38
CA GLN A 316 -11.67 0.69 -4.09
C GLN A 316 -12.92 1.18 -4.82
N GLU A 317 -13.83 1.82 -4.08
CA GLU A 317 -15.11 2.34 -4.58
C GLU A 317 -14.99 3.76 -5.16
N ILE A 318 -14.07 4.58 -4.63
CA ILE A 318 -13.82 5.96 -5.11
C ILE A 318 -12.50 5.97 -5.91
N SER A 319 -12.49 5.30 -7.07
CA SER A 319 -11.27 5.11 -7.87
C SER A 319 -10.88 6.31 -8.74
N ASN A 320 -11.73 7.34 -8.85
CA ASN A 320 -11.48 8.53 -9.65
C ASN A 320 -10.61 9.55 -8.88
N ALA A 321 -9.39 9.77 -9.36
CA ALA A 321 -8.44 10.71 -8.76
C ALA A 321 -8.99 12.15 -8.57
N ARG A 322 -9.95 12.60 -9.39
CA ARG A 322 -10.49 13.97 -9.30
C ARG A 322 -11.41 14.20 -8.09
N ASP A 323 -11.93 13.13 -7.50
CA ASP A 323 -12.82 13.23 -6.34
C ASP A 323 -12.05 13.37 -5.01
N TRP A 324 -10.72 13.16 -5.06
CA TRP A 324 -9.81 13.18 -3.92
C TRP A 324 -8.99 14.47 -3.81
N THR A 325 -8.82 14.93 -2.57
CA THR A 325 -7.95 16.05 -2.18
C THR A 325 -7.11 15.66 -0.97
N VAL A 326 -5.82 16.00 -0.99
CA VAL A 326 -4.84 15.61 0.02
C VAL A 326 -4.35 16.80 0.84
N TYR A 327 -4.40 16.67 2.16
CA TYR A 327 -3.96 17.68 3.11
C TYR A 327 -2.79 17.16 3.97
N ALA A 328 -1.70 17.92 4.05
CA ALA A 328 -0.48 17.56 4.79
C ALA A 328 -0.02 18.74 5.66
N GLY A 329 0.58 18.47 6.82
CA GLY A 329 1.14 19.50 7.71
C GLY A 329 0.11 20.28 8.56
N PHE A 330 -1.12 19.77 8.66
CA PHE A 330 -2.19 20.28 9.52
C PHE A 330 -2.33 19.40 10.77
N LEU A 331 -2.94 19.93 11.84
CA LEU A 331 -3.27 19.14 13.03
C LEU A 331 -4.77 18.87 13.16
N THR A 332 -5.64 19.70 12.61
CA THR A 332 -7.09 19.50 12.71
C THR A 332 -7.79 19.48 11.36
N LEU A 333 -8.92 18.77 11.30
CA LEU A 333 -9.75 18.69 10.10
C LEU A 333 -10.39 20.05 9.74
N SER A 334 -10.62 20.93 10.71
CA SER A 334 -11.14 22.27 10.48
C SER A 334 -10.12 23.22 9.86
N GLU A 335 -8.81 23.10 10.19
CA GLU A 335 -7.76 23.84 9.47
C GLU A 335 -7.81 23.55 7.96
N MET A 336 -8.06 22.28 7.59
CA MET A 336 -8.12 21.82 6.20
C MET A 336 -9.31 22.40 5.43
N ARG A 337 -10.44 22.69 6.09
CA ARG A 337 -11.67 23.22 5.43
C ARG A 337 -11.50 24.65 4.89
N HIS A 338 -10.50 25.39 5.38
CA HIS A 338 -10.29 26.80 5.04
C HIS A 338 -9.14 27.02 4.04
N VAL A 339 -8.55 25.95 3.50
CA VAL A 339 -7.40 26.01 2.59
C VAL A 339 -7.60 25.10 1.38
N ALA A 340 -6.99 25.48 0.25
CA ALA A 340 -6.94 24.62 -0.93
C ALA A 340 -5.97 23.45 -0.67
N GLY A 341 -6.50 22.22 -0.68
CA GLY A 341 -5.68 21.01 -0.62
C GLY A 341 -5.04 20.64 -1.96
N ASN A 342 -4.28 19.55 -1.96
CA ASN A 342 -3.50 19.11 -3.11
C ASN A 342 -4.32 18.12 -3.96
N SER A 343 -4.43 18.38 -5.27
CA SER A 343 -5.22 17.53 -6.17
C SER A 343 -4.47 16.27 -6.62
N VAL A 344 -5.15 15.14 -6.60
CA VAL A 344 -4.60 13.86 -7.08
C VAL A 344 -4.71 13.79 -8.60
N GLY A 345 -3.63 13.37 -9.26
CA GLY A 345 -3.56 13.16 -10.71
C GLY A 345 -3.70 11.69 -11.12
N ARG A 346 -3.32 10.76 -10.25
CA ARG A 346 -3.45 9.32 -10.46
C ARG A 346 -3.63 8.59 -9.13
N ILE A 347 -4.46 7.55 -9.14
CA ILE A 347 -4.53 6.51 -8.11
C ILE A 347 -4.05 5.21 -8.76
N VAL A 348 -3.27 4.41 -8.04
CA VAL A 348 -2.85 3.07 -8.42
C VAL A 348 -3.04 2.15 -7.21
N LYS A 349 -4.01 1.24 -7.26
CA LYS A 349 -4.19 0.19 -6.24
C LYS A 349 -3.52 -1.11 -6.66
N HIS A 350 -3.10 -1.93 -5.70
CA HIS A 350 -2.71 -3.31 -5.97
C HIS A 350 -3.94 -4.19 -6.27
N ASP A 351 -3.70 -5.44 -6.65
CA ASP A 351 -4.72 -6.49 -6.82
C ASP A 351 -5.28 -6.95 -5.47
N PHE A 352 -6.11 -6.10 -4.85
CA PHE A 352 -6.71 -6.25 -3.52
C PHE A 352 -7.94 -7.17 -3.52
N ASP A 353 -7.97 -8.17 -2.63
CA ASP A 353 -9.15 -9.01 -2.40
C ASP A 353 -9.91 -8.57 -1.13
N PRO A 354 -11.11 -7.93 -1.27
CA PRO A 354 -11.89 -7.45 -0.12
C PRO A 354 -12.51 -8.56 0.74
N ARG A 355 -12.25 -9.85 0.44
CA ARG A 355 -12.71 -11.00 1.24
C ARG A 355 -11.63 -11.52 2.19
N THR A 356 -10.35 -11.31 1.86
CA THR A 356 -9.21 -11.70 2.70
C THR A 356 -8.43 -10.50 3.23
N ASN A 357 -8.66 -9.31 2.67
CA ASN A 357 -7.87 -8.09 2.86
C ASN A 357 -6.39 -8.23 2.44
N GLU A 358 -6.08 -9.22 1.59
CA GLU A 358 -4.75 -9.35 1.00
C GLU A 358 -4.51 -8.25 -0.04
N ASN A 359 -3.25 -7.85 -0.18
CA ASN A 359 -2.82 -6.79 -1.10
C ASN A 359 -3.48 -5.42 -0.87
N ASP A 360 -3.86 -5.09 0.37
CA ASP A 360 -4.52 -3.83 0.72
C ASP A 360 -3.57 -2.62 0.73
N ILE A 361 -2.98 -2.28 -0.43
CA ILE A 361 -2.10 -1.12 -0.61
C ILE A 361 -2.40 -0.38 -1.92
N ALA A 362 -2.27 0.95 -1.87
CA ALA A 362 -2.42 1.87 -2.98
C ALA A 362 -1.43 3.04 -2.91
N LEU A 363 -1.22 3.66 -4.06
CA LEU A 363 -0.45 4.88 -4.24
C LEU A 363 -1.32 5.97 -4.84
N MET A 364 -1.26 7.17 -4.25
CA MET A 364 -1.76 8.40 -4.86
C MET A 364 -0.60 9.24 -5.37
N LYS A 365 -0.68 9.68 -6.64
CA LYS A 365 0.22 10.66 -7.24
C LYS A 365 -0.47 12.02 -7.36
N LEU A 366 0.14 13.06 -6.83
CA LEU A 366 -0.33 14.44 -6.94
C LEU A 366 -0.06 15.05 -8.32
N ASN A 367 -0.90 16.01 -8.73
CA ASN A 367 -0.69 16.81 -9.95
C ASN A 367 0.47 17.81 -9.82
N ARG A 368 0.87 18.16 -8.59
CA ARG A 368 1.96 19.07 -8.24
C ARG A 368 2.68 18.54 -6.99
N PRO A 369 3.98 18.78 -6.83
CA PRO A 369 4.70 18.31 -5.65
C PRO A 369 4.27 19.09 -4.40
N PHE A 370 4.30 18.43 -3.24
CA PHE A 370 4.33 19.10 -1.95
C PHE A 370 5.55 20.01 -1.84
N THR A 371 5.35 21.23 -1.34
CA THR A 371 6.47 22.04 -0.84
C THR A 371 6.98 21.41 0.46
N ILE A 372 8.20 20.87 0.42
CA ILE A 372 8.83 20.25 1.60
C ILE A 372 9.20 21.34 2.62
N THR A 373 8.83 21.12 3.88
CA THR A 373 8.99 22.08 5.00
C THR A 373 9.41 21.33 6.27
N THR A 374 9.36 21.95 7.45
CA THR A 374 9.41 21.20 8.73
C THR A 374 8.14 20.37 8.97
N ASN A 375 7.02 20.76 8.37
CA ASN A 375 5.70 20.24 8.69
C ASN A 375 5.19 19.24 7.63
N VAL A 376 5.80 19.22 6.45
CA VAL A 376 5.52 18.30 5.35
C VAL A 376 6.85 17.73 4.85
N ARG A 377 7.08 16.42 5.06
CA ARG A 377 8.27 15.66 4.66
C ARG A 377 7.90 14.20 4.40
N PRO A 378 8.60 13.49 3.50
CA PRO A 378 8.37 12.07 3.32
C PRO A 378 8.88 11.25 4.50
N VAL A 379 8.25 10.10 4.77
CA VAL A 379 8.82 9.02 5.58
C VAL A 379 9.74 8.17 4.71
N CYS A 380 10.74 7.51 5.30
CA CYS A 380 11.59 6.60 4.53
C CYS A 380 10.83 5.30 4.22
N LEU A 381 10.82 4.88 2.95
CA LEU A 381 10.52 3.50 2.60
C LEU A 381 11.68 2.61 3.11
N PRO A 382 11.40 1.43 3.69
CA PRO A 382 12.43 0.45 4.03
C PRO A 382 13.32 0.09 2.84
N ASN A 383 14.63 0.02 3.08
CA ASN A 383 15.58 -0.50 2.09
C ASN A 383 15.52 -2.04 2.05
N LYS A 384 16.11 -2.66 1.02
CA LYS A 384 16.16 -4.14 0.96
C LYS A 384 16.92 -4.69 2.16
N ASP A 385 16.44 -5.84 2.67
CA ASP A 385 16.99 -6.55 3.83
C ASP A 385 16.85 -5.82 5.18
N MET A 386 15.97 -4.80 5.25
CA MET A 386 15.53 -4.22 6.53
C MET A 386 14.35 -5.00 7.11
N TYR A 387 14.58 -5.71 8.22
CA TYR A 387 13.55 -6.43 8.96
C TYR A 387 13.27 -5.77 10.32
N PHE A 388 12.00 -5.51 10.61
CA PHE A 388 11.55 -4.92 11.86
C PHE A 388 11.02 -6.02 12.78
N SER A 389 11.93 -6.87 13.28
CA SER A 389 11.59 -8.03 14.12
C SER A 389 10.80 -7.64 15.36
N ALA A 390 9.69 -8.32 15.62
CA ALA A 390 8.87 -8.11 16.80
C ALA A 390 9.53 -8.71 18.08
N PRO A 391 9.18 -8.24 19.28
CA PRO A 391 8.36 -7.06 19.56
C PRO A 391 9.14 -5.75 19.39
N ARG A 392 8.70 -4.88 18.47
CA ARG A 392 9.35 -3.59 18.16
C ARG A 392 8.41 -2.42 18.45
N GLU A 393 8.89 -1.39 19.13
CA GLU A 393 8.12 -0.17 19.38
C GLU A 393 7.87 0.60 18.07
N SER A 394 6.60 0.90 17.80
CA SER A 394 6.12 1.58 16.59
C SER A 394 4.98 2.54 16.94
N TYR A 395 4.72 3.49 16.06
CA TYR A 395 3.69 4.51 16.23
C TYR A 395 2.72 4.48 15.06
N VAL A 396 1.44 4.73 15.36
CA VAL A 396 0.39 5.01 14.37
C VAL A 396 -0.22 6.37 14.64
N THR A 397 -0.65 7.04 13.56
CA THR A 397 -1.22 8.39 13.62
C THR A 397 -2.37 8.57 12.64
N GLY A 398 -3.34 9.41 13.00
CA GLY A 398 -4.48 9.69 12.15
C GLY A 398 -5.60 10.51 12.81
N TRP A 399 -6.67 10.69 12.04
CA TRP A 399 -7.92 11.36 12.47
C TRP A 399 -9.09 10.36 12.52
N GLY A 400 -8.80 9.06 12.68
CA GLY A 400 -9.80 8.04 12.89
C GLY A 400 -10.58 8.22 14.18
N SER A 401 -11.53 7.32 14.41
CA SER A 401 -12.37 7.38 15.60
C SER A 401 -11.64 6.96 16.87
N LEU A 402 -12.01 7.56 18.00
CA LEU A 402 -11.44 7.21 19.31
C LEU A 402 -12.05 5.92 19.90
N TYR A 403 -13.08 5.36 19.25
CA TYR A 403 -13.75 4.12 19.63
C TYR A 403 -14.48 3.50 18.42
N SER A 404 -14.69 2.18 18.45
CA SER A 404 -15.33 1.46 17.35
C SER A 404 -16.74 2.01 17.04
N GLY A 405 -16.98 2.37 15.78
CA GLY A 405 -18.25 2.92 15.30
C GLY A 405 -18.50 4.40 15.62
N GLY A 406 -17.53 5.12 16.20
CA GLY A 406 -17.61 6.57 16.36
C GLY A 406 -17.27 7.35 15.09
N GLY A 407 -17.36 8.67 15.16
CA GLY A 407 -16.91 9.58 14.10
C GLY A 407 -15.39 9.87 14.19
N SER A 408 -14.83 10.40 13.09
CA SER A 408 -13.45 10.87 13.00
C SER A 408 -13.08 11.88 14.08
N SER A 409 -11.87 11.78 14.61
CA SER A 409 -11.30 12.78 15.52
C SER A 409 -11.04 14.11 14.79
N GLU A 410 -11.44 15.23 15.39
CA GLU A 410 -11.16 16.57 14.85
C GLU A 410 -9.67 16.88 14.84
N SER A 411 -8.92 16.41 15.85
CA SER A 411 -7.47 16.62 15.98
C SER A 411 -6.67 15.33 15.72
N LEU A 412 -5.46 15.47 15.19
CA LEU A 412 -4.53 14.38 14.93
C LEU A 412 -4.16 13.67 16.24
N GLN A 413 -4.29 12.34 16.28
CA GLN A 413 -3.85 11.52 17.41
C GLN A 413 -2.55 10.79 17.08
N GLU A 414 -1.78 10.47 18.12
CA GLU A 414 -0.68 9.50 18.07
C GLU A 414 -0.90 8.37 19.06
N ALA A 415 -0.65 7.13 18.64
CA ALA A 415 -0.71 5.95 19.50
C ALA A 415 0.59 5.14 19.42
N LYS A 416 1.15 4.85 20.60
CA LYS A 416 2.38 4.06 20.74
C LYS A 416 2.05 2.60 20.99
N ILE A 417 2.43 1.75 20.05
CA ILE A 417 2.10 0.32 20.00
C ILE A 417 3.37 -0.52 19.76
N ARG A 418 3.21 -1.84 19.61
CA ARG A 418 4.31 -2.75 19.26
C ARG A 418 3.94 -3.64 18.09
N LEU A 419 4.91 -3.93 17.22
CA LEU A 419 4.78 -5.01 16.24
C LEU A 419 4.62 -6.35 16.97
N ILE A 420 3.81 -7.24 16.41
CA ILE A 420 3.48 -8.57 16.94
C ILE A 420 3.79 -9.61 15.86
N ASP A 421 4.53 -10.67 16.22
CA ASP A 421 4.89 -11.73 15.28
C ASP A 421 3.66 -12.37 14.62
N ARG A 422 3.76 -12.66 13.32
CA ARG A 422 2.68 -13.31 12.55
C ARG A 422 2.24 -14.64 13.16
N THR A 423 3.16 -15.38 13.79
CA THR A 423 2.86 -16.63 14.53
C THR A 423 1.95 -16.39 15.72
N THR A 424 2.27 -15.39 16.56
CA THR A 424 1.45 -14.94 17.69
C THR A 424 0.11 -14.40 17.21
N CYS A 425 0.11 -13.62 16.13
CA CYS A 425 -1.10 -13.01 15.57
C CYS A 425 -2.04 -14.05 14.93
N ASN A 426 -1.50 -15.10 14.32
CA ASN A 426 -2.26 -16.24 13.80
C ASN A 426 -2.65 -17.28 14.87
N SER A 427 -2.31 -17.06 16.15
CA SER A 427 -2.77 -17.96 17.20
C SER A 427 -4.30 -17.97 17.29
N ARG A 428 -4.86 -19.12 17.71
CA ARG A 428 -6.31 -19.35 17.79
C ARG A 428 -7.11 -18.27 18.55
N PRO A 429 -6.64 -17.66 19.66
CA PRO A 429 -7.39 -16.62 20.36
C PRO A 429 -7.26 -15.21 19.75
N VAL A 430 -6.43 -15.03 18.69
CA VAL A 430 -6.19 -13.75 18.01
C VAL A 430 -6.89 -13.75 16.64
N TYR A 431 -6.20 -14.07 15.53
CA TYR A 431 -6.80 -14.14 14.17
C TYR A 431 -6.76 -15.53 13.53
N ASN A 432 -6.34 -16.58 14.26
CA ASN A 432 -6.56 -17.99 13.88
C ASN A 432 -6.19 -18.34 12.42
N GLY A 433 -5.05 -17.84 11.93
CA GLY A 433 -4.52 -18.14 10.59
C GLY A 433 -4.83 -17.12 9.47
N GLN A 434 -5.60 -16.06 9.74
CA GLN A 434 -5.99 -15.07 8.71
C GLN A 434 -4.85 -14.11 8.27
N ILE A 435 -3.78 -13.96 9.05
CA ILE A 435 -2.72 -12.97 8.79
C ILE A 435 -1.70 -13.54 7.80
N THR A 436 -1.70 -13.03 6.58
CA THR A 436 -0.91 -13.54 5.46
C THR A 436 0.44 -12.83 5.33
N ASN A 437 1.24 -13.20 4.31
CA ASN A 437 2.56 -12.57 4.07
C ASN A 437 2.48 -11.08 3.70
N THR A 438 1.35 -10.65 3.15
CA THR A 438 1.09 -9.25 2.76
C THR A 438 0.71 -8.36 3.95
N MET A 439 0.65 -8.92 5.16
CA MET A 439 0.15 -8.26 6.37
C MET A 439 1.18 -8.30 7.52
N ILE A 440 1.15 -7.29 8.38
CA ILE A 440 1.79 -7.29 9.71
C ILE A 440 0.80 -6.87 10.79
N CYS A 441 0.99 -7.34 12.02
CA CYS A 441 0.16 -6.95 13.16
C CYS A 441 0.90 -5.96 14.07
N ALA A 442 0.19 -4.98 14.60
CA ALA A 442 0.72 -4.09 15.63
C ALA A 442 -0.37 -3.64 16.61
N GLY A 443 -0.06 -3.59 17.90
CA GLY A 443 -1.03 -3.20 18.92
C GLY A 443 -0.59 -3.57 20.33
N LYS A 444 -1.58 -3.95 21.16
CA LYS A 444 -1.43 -4.57 22.48
C LYS A 444 -2.40 -5.75 22.56
N LEU A 445 -1.96 -6.93 22.99
CA LEU A 445 -2.85 -8.10 23.11
C LEU A 445 -3.83 -7.96 24.28
N GLU A 446 -3.51 -7.09 25.23
CA GLU A 446 -4.37 -6.66 26.32
C GLU A 446 -5.53 -5.76 25.83
N GLY A 447 -5.39 -5.15 24.66
CA GLY A 447 -6.29 -4.12 24.11
C GLY A 447 -5.97 -2.70 24.61
N GLY A 448 -6.95 -1.81 24.51
CA GLY A 448 -6.94 -0.45 25.08
C GLY A 448 -6.17 0.63 24.29
N VAL A 449 -5.28 0.28 23.35
CA VAL A 449 -4.64 1.22 22.41
C VAL A 449 -4.42 0.53 21.07
N ASP A 450 -4.92 1.13 20.00
CA ASP A 450 -4.97 0.58 18.64
C ASP A 450 -5.26 1.68 17.60
N SER A 451 -5.29 1.34 16.31
CA SER A 451 -5.90 2.20 15.26
C SER A 451 -7.41 1.91 15.11
N CYS A 452 -8.14 2.78 14.40
CA CYS A 452 -9.60 2.64 14.27
C CYS A 452 -10.15 3.19 12.92
N GLN A 453 -11.47 3.17 12.74
CA GLN A 453 -12.13 3.62 11.50
C GLN A 453 -11.73 5.07 11.15
N GLY A 454 -11.15 5.26 9.95
CA GLY A 454 -10.62 6.54 9.47
C GLY A 454 -9.10 6.68 9.56
N ASP A 455 -8.43 5.88 10.39
CA ASP A 455 -6.96 5.76 10.38
C ASP A 455 -6.45 4.90 9.21
N SER A 456 -7.36 4.22 8.50
CA SER A 456 -7.14 3.44 7.27
C SER A 456 -6.16 4.12 6.30
N GLY A 457 -5.18 3.39 5.79
CA GLY A 457 -4.08 3.90 4.96
C GLY A 457 -3.08 4.81 5.68
N GLY A 458 -3.31 5.15 6.94
CA GLY A 458 -2.39 5.91 7.77
C GLY A 458 -1.08 5.17 8.07
N PRO A 459 -0.01 5.89 8.46
CA PRO A 459 1.31 5.32 8.72
C PRO A 459 1.33 4.40 9.95
N LEU A 460 1.91 3.21 9.80
CA LEU A 460 2.59 2.49 10.87
C LEU A 460 4.10 2.69 10.70
N VAL A 461 4.72 3.39 11.64
CA VAL A 461 6.13 3.82 11.54
C VAL A 461 7.00 3.36 12.71
N THR A 462 8.25 3.01 12.40
CA THR A 462 9.25 2.55 13.35
C THR A 462 10.51 3.42 13.24
N LYS A 463 11.08 3.82 14.37
CA LYS A 463 12.37 4.55 14.42
C LYS A 463 13.53 3.56 14.50
N GLU A 464 14.52 3.68 13.62
CA GLU A 464 15.74 2.87 13.56
C GLU A 464 16.90 3.77 13.10
N ASN A 465 18.04 3.74 13.80
CA ASN A 465 19.19 4.64 13.57
C ASN A 465 18.81 6.13 13.45
N SER A 466 17.97 6.60 14.40
CA SER A 466 17.38 7.94 14.45
C SER A 466 16.45 8.33 13.29
N GLN A 467 16.25 7.45 12.31
CA GLN A 467 15.44 7.64 11.12
C GLN A 467 14.07 6.95 11.28
N TRP A 468 12.99 7.55 10.81
CA TRP A 468 11.65 6.93 10.78
C TRP A 468 11.35 6.25 9.45
N TRP A 469 10.88 5.00 9.53
CA TRP A 469 10.61 4.11 8.40
C TRP A 469 9.15 3.68 8.40
N LEU A 470 8.53 3.66 7.22
CA LEU A 470 7.16 3.18 7.01
C LEU A 470 7.17 1.65 6.93
N VAL A 471 6.77 0.98 8.01
CA VAL A 471 6.78 -0.49 8.07
C VAL A 471 5.45 -1.08 7.62
N GLY A 472 4.37 -0.31 7.72
CA GLY A 472 3.07 -0.65 7.12
C GLY A 472 2.10 0.52 7.03
N ASP A 473 0.92 0.24 6.48
CA ASP A 473 -0.21 1.16 6.37
C ASP A 473 -1.50 0.53 6.94
N THR A 474 -2.33 1.32 7.63
CA THR A 474 -3.50 0.80 8.38
C THR A 474 -4.51 0.11 7.46
N SER A 475 -4.77 -1.18 7.69
CA SER A 475 -5.62 -1.98 6.79
C SER A 475 -6.95 -2.39 7.45
N TRP A 476 -6.93 -3.24 8.50
CA TRP A 476 -8.16 -3.73 9.14
C TRP A 476 -7.97 -4.14 10.60
N GLY A 477 -9.07 -4.43 11.30
CA GLY A 477 -9.08 -4.97 12.66
C GLY A 477 -10.50 -5.34 13.12
N ASP A 478 -10.62 -6.28 14.06
CA ASP A 478 -11.91 -6.67 14.64
C ASP A 478 -12.37 -5.67 15.71
N GLY A 479 -13.03 -4.60 15.27
CA GLY A 479 -13.38 -3.47 16.14
C GLY A 479 -12.21 -2.49 16.25
N CYS A 480 -11.99 -1.93 17.45
CA CYS A 480 -10.83 -1.11 17.75
C CYS A 480 -10.39 -1.38 19.20
N ALA A 481 -9.10 -1.66 19.42
CA ALA A 481 -8.50 -1.82 20.75
C ALA A 481 -9.13 -2.92 21.63
N PHE A 482 -9.76 -3.94 21.04
CA PHE A 482 -10.28 -5.09 21.75
C PHE A 482 -9.16 -6.07 22.16
N ARG A 483 -9.37 -6.78 23.29
CA ARG A 483 -8.42 -7.77 23.78
C ARG A 483 -8.22 -8.88 22.74
N ASN A 484 -6.96 -9.25 22.50
CA ASN A 484 -6.50 -10.17 21.48
C ASN A 484 -6.86 -9.76 20.03
N LYS A 485 -7.27 -8.51 19.76
CA LYS A 485 -7.56 -8.01 18.41
C LYS A 485 -6.75 -6.75 18.13
N PRO A 486 -5.42 -6.88 17.90
CA PRO A 486 -4.59 -5.76 17.47
C PRO A 486 -4.88 -5.41 16.00
N GLY A 487 -4.67 -4.15 15.62
CA GLY A 487 -4.75 -3.74 14.22
C GLY A 487 -3.81 -4.53 13.30
N VAL A 488 -4.26 -4.68 12.04
CA VAL A 488 -3.57 -5.34 10.94
C VAL A 488 -3.28 -4.28 9.88
N TYR A 489 -2.05 -4.33 9.35
CA TYR A 489 -1.48 -3.31 8.48
C TYR A 489 -0.91 -3.96 7.22
N GLY A 490 -1.00 -3.28 6.08
CA GLY A 490 -0.32 -3.66 4.86
C GLY A 490 1.19 -3.73 5.10
N ASN A 491 1.83 -4.81 4.65
CA ASN A 491 3.25 -5.03 4.89
C ASN A 491 4.10 -4.26 3.86
N VAL A 492 4.43 -2.99 4.12
CA VAL A 492 5.18 -2.15 3.17
C VAL A 492 6.55 -2.75 2.81
N THR A 493 7.18 -3.55 3.68
CA THR A 493 8.43 -4.28 3.34
C THR A 493 8.24 -5.36 2.26
N TYR A 494 7.04 -5.92 2.13
CA TYR A 494 6.67 -6.88 1.09
C TYR A 494 6.32 -6.17 -0.23
N PHE A 495 5.69 -5.00 -0.16
CA PHE A 495 5.25 -4.25 -1.34
C PHE A 495 6.31 -3.34 -1.98
N LEU A 496 7.53 -3.23 -1.43
CA LEU A 496 8.59 -2.34 -1.91
C LEU A 496 8.80 -2.42 -3.43
N ASP A 497 8.93 -3.64 -3.95
CA ASP A 497 9.27 -3.88 -5.36
C ASP A 497 8.14 -3.36 -6.29
N TRP A 498 6.87 -3.49 -5.87
CA TRP A 498 5.70 -2.90 -6.55
C TRP A 498 5.62 -1.37 -6.40
N ILE A 499 5.87 -0.84 -5.20
CA ILE A 499 5.88 0.61 -4.95
C ILE A 499 6.88 1.30 -5.88
N TYR A 500 8.11 0.78 -5.93
CA TYR A 500 9.15 1.29 -6.81
C TYR A 500 8.82 1.06 -8.30
N GLU A 501 8.17 -0.05 -8.69
CA GLU A 501 7.65 -0.22 -10.06
C GLU A 501 6.70 0.91 -10.46
N GLN A 502 5.68 1.20 -9.65
CA GLN A 502 4.70 2.25 -9.98
C GLN A 502 5.32 3.66 -9.98
N MET A 503 6.32 3.91 -9.12
CA MET A 503 7.12 5.14 -9.14
C MET A 503 7.98 5.29 -10.41
N ARG A 504 8.54 4.20 -10.96
CA ARG A 504 9.26 4.19 -12.25
C ARG A 504 8.32 4.31 -13.46
N LYS A 505 7.04 3.96 -13.31
CA LYS A 505 6.05 3.83 -14.39
C LYS A 505 5.25 5.11 -14.67
N TYR A 506 5.10 6.00 -13.67
CA TYR A 506 4.21 7.17 -13.74
C TYR A 506 4.83 8.49 -13.27
#